data_AF-A0A2V5MWF8-F1
#
_entry.id   AF-A0A2V5MWF8-F1
#
_cell.length_a   1.000
_cell.length_b   1.000
_cell.length_c   1.000
_cell.angle_alpha   90.00
_cell.angle_beta   90.00
_cell.angle_gamma   90.00
#
_symmetry.space_group_name_H-M   'P 1'
#
loop_
_entity.id
_entity.type
_entity.pdbx_description
1 polymer ?
#
loop_
_entity_poly.entity_id
_entity_poly.type
_entity_poly.pdbx_seq_one_letter_code
_entity_poly.pdbx_strand_id
1 'polypeptide(L)'
;MALAGSDLTGSLSQILDVVSSAAGEENALALWRSLLSVKGSASTITRALAKISLPEAAARAGVRVARKGGRNEPDLVLALNRAGSLTDESQALTDEEIHRIAYDVTRGDPARGELVYRRKELGCIVCHAIGGAGGKVGPDMTSLGASAVTDYIVESVLVPNRK
;
A
#
# COMPACT_ATOMS: atom_id res chain seq x y z
N MET A 1 -26.90 -14.46 -4.46
CA MET A 1 -25.72 -15.36 -4.39
C MET A 1 -25.01 -15.11 -3.06
N ALA A 2 -25.28 -15.95 -2.05
CA ALA A 2 -24.81 -15.77 -0.67
C ALA A 2 -24.01 -16.98 -0.14
N LEU A 3 -23.34 -17.72 -1.04
CA LEU A 3 -22.69 -19.00 -0.72
C LEU A 3 -21.16 -18.91 -0.55
N ALA A 4 -20.52 -17.77 -0.83
CA ALA A 4 -19.05 -17.64 -0.72
C ALA A 4 -18.54 -17.29 0.69
N GLY A 5 -19.40 -16.73 1.55
CA GLY A 5 -18.99 -16.27 2.89
C GLY A 5 -18.89 -17.40 3.93
N SER A 6 -19.69 -18.46 3.77
CA SER A 6 -19.76 -19.59 4.71
C SER A 6 -18.57 -20.56 4.57
N ASP A 7 -18.03 -20.71 3.36
CA ASP A 7 -16.95 -21.65 3.04
C ASP A 7 -15.56 -21.14 3.47
N LEU A 8 -15.40 -19.82 3.54
CA LEU A 8 -14.16 -19.18 4.01
C LEU A 8 -13.80 -19.57 5.44
N THR A 9 -14.78 -19.74 6.33
CA THR A 9 -14.53 -20.04 7.75
C THR A 9 -13.97 -21.46 7.97
N GLY A 10 -14.39 -22.42 7.15
CA GLY A 10 -13.99 -23.83 7.28
C GLY A 10 -12.62 -24.13 6.67
N SER A 11 -12.26 -23.42 5.59
CA SER A 11 -11.03 -23.67 4.83
C SER A 11 -9.97 -22.58 4.99
N LEU A 12 -10.14 -21.63 5.93
CA LEU A 12 -9.23 -20.48 6.06
C LEU A 12 -7.78 -20.87 6.33
N SER A 13 -7.55 -21.89 7.15
CA SER A 13 -6.20 -22.39 7.43
C SER A 13 -5.53 -22.93 6.18
N GLN A 14 -6.23 -23.78 5.42
CA GLN A 14 -5.74 -24.35 4.16
C GLN A 14 -5.48 -23.26 3.12
N ILE A 15 -6.35 -22.25 3.05
CA ILE A 15 -6.19 -21.10 2.17
C ILE A 15 -4.94 -20.29 2.55
N LEU A 16 -4.71 -20.06 3.84
CA LEU A 16 -3.54 -19.33 4.31
C LEU A 16 -2.25 -20.15 4.14
N ASP A 17 -2.31 -21.48 4.20
CA ASP A 17 -1.18 -22.36 3.86
C ASP A 17 -0.81 -22.24 2.37
N VAL A 18 -1.80 -22.13 1.48
CA VAL A 18 -1.55 -21.86 0.04
C VAL A 18 -0.94 -20.48 -0.17
N VAL A 19 -1.40 -19.46 0.55
CA VAL A 19 -0.81 -18.11 0.50
C VAL A 19 0.62 -18.11 1.04
N SER A 20 0.87 -18.86 2.12
CA SER A 20 2.19 -19.02 2.74
C SER A 20 3.18 -19.76 1.83
N SER A 21 2.70 -20.77 1.11
CA SER A 21 3.51 -21.55 0.16
C SER A 21 3.62 -20.93 -1.24
N ALA A 22 2.99 -19.78 -1.48
CA ALA A 22 3.05 -19.09 -2.77
C ALA A 22 4.50 -18.73 -3.12
N ALA A 23 5.02 -19.30 -4.22
CA ALA A 23 6.35 -19.00 -4.71
C ALA A 23 6.40 -17.57 -5.27
N GLY A 24 6.82 -16.63 -4.43
CA GLY A 24 7.06 -15.24 -4.80
C GLY A 24 5.88 -14.30 -4.55
N GLU A 25 6.24 -13.02 -4.46
CA GLU A 25 5.37 -11.93 -4.02
C GLU A 25 4.19 -11.66 -4.98
N GLU A 26 4.37 -11.91 -6.28
CA GLU A 26 3.33 -11.71 -7.30
C GLU A 26 2.18 -12.74 -7.19
N ASN A 27 2.51 -14.00 -6.94
CA ASN A 27 1.51 -15.04 -6.70
C ASN A 27 0.73 -14.78 -5.41
N ALA A 28 1.43 -14.35 -4.35
CA ALA A 28 0.79 -13.94 -3.11
C ALA A 28 -0.16 -12.74 -3.32
N LEU A 29 0.23 -11.75 -4.14
CA LEU A 29 -0.64 -10.61 -4.49
C LEU A 29 -1.94 -11.04 -5.16
N ALA A 30 -1.89 -11.98 -6.12
CA ALA A 30 -3.07 -12.48 -6.80
C ALA A 30 -4.04 -13.20 -5.84
N LEU A 31 -3.50 -14.05 -4.96
CA LEU A 31 -4.29 -14.75 -3.95
C LEU A 31 -4.95 -13.77 -2.95
N TRP A 32 -4.19 -12.79 -2.45
CA TRP A 32 -4.74 -11.77 -1.55
C TRP A 32 -5.86 -10.94 -2.18
N ARG A 33 -5.73 -10.57 -3.47
CA ARG A 33 -6.80 -9.87 -4.20
C ARG A 33 -8.07 -10.70 -4.27
N SER A 34 -7.95 -11.99 -4.58
CA SER A 34 -9.09 -12.91 -4.60
C SER A 34 -9.74 -13.02 -3.22
N LEU A 35 -8.94 -13.23 -2.17
CA LEU A 35 -9.43 -13.39 -0.80
C LEU A 35 -10.14 -12.15 -0.26
N LEU A 36 -9.52 -10.98 -0.45
CA LEU A 36 -10.06 -9.72 0.06
C LEU A 36 -11.23 -9.20 -0.79
N SER A 37 -11.49 -9.76 -1.98
CA SER A 37 -12.68 -9.44 -2.76
C SER A 37 -13.99 -9.94 -2.12
N VAL A 38 -13.92 -10.97 -1.26
CA VAL A 38 -15.10 -11.54 -0.62
C VAL A 38 -15.57 -10.67 0.56
N LYS A 39 -16.87 -10.37 0.61
CA LYS A 39 -17.46 -9.55 1.67
C LYS A 39 -17.25 -10.22 3.04
N GLY A 40 -16.69 -9.47 4.00
CA GLY A 40 -16.45 -9.95 5.36
C GLY A 40 -15.21 -10.84 5.53
N SER A 41 -14.44 -11.10 4.47
CA SER A 41 -13.21 -11.89 4.58
C SER A 41 -12.13 -11.20 5.43
N ALA A 42 -12.01 -9.87 5.34
CA ALA A 42 -11.02 -9.09 6.07
C ALA A 42 -11.05 -9.37 7.58
N SER A 43 -12.22 -9.21 8.23
CA SER A 43 -12.35 -9.46 9.68
C SER A 43 -12.11 -10.92 10.07
N THR A 44 -12.43 -11.86 9.18
CA THR A 44 -12.23 -13.30 9.39
C THR A 44 -10.74 -13.65 9.30
N ILE A 45 -10.05 -13.10 8.29
CA ILE A 45 -8.59 -13.23 8.11
C ILE A 45 -7.85 -12.60 9.30
N THR A 46 -8.24 -11.40 9.75
CA THR A 46 -7.64 -10.74 10.93
C THR A 46 -7.66 -11.65 12.15
N ARG A 47 -8.78 -12.34 12.42
CA ARG A 47 -8.87 -13.28 13.55
C ARG A 47 -7.98 -14.52 13.38
N ALA A 48 -7.83 -15.03 12.17
CA ALA A 48 -6.98 -16.19 11.90
C ALA A 48 -5.49 -15.87 12.01
N LEU A 49 -5.07 -14.70 11.54
CA LEU A 49 -3.67 -14.24 11.61
C LEU A 49 -3.17 -14.04 13.04
N ALA A 50 -4.05 -13.96 14.05
CA ALA A 50 -3.65 -13.93 15.45
C ALA A 50 -2.94 -15.22 15.91
N LYS A 51 -3.05 -16.31 15.16
CA LYS A 51 -2.49 -17.64 15.50
C LYS A 51 -1.52 -18.19 14.46
N ILE A 52 -1.29 -17.46 13.36
CA ILE A 52 -0.55 -17.94 12.18
C ILE A 52 0.57 -16.96 11.86
N SER A 53 1.79 -17.47 11.67
CA SER A 53 2.87 -16.71 11.05
C SER A 53 2.82 -16.86 9.53
N LEU A 54 3.23 -15.80 8.82
CA LEU A 54 3.33 -15.79 7.37
C LEU A 54 4.77 -15.48 6.96
N PRO A 55 5.24 -16.01 5.83
CA PRO A 55 6.45 -15.53 5.19
C PRO A 55 6.34 -14.03 4.89
N GLU A 56 7.45 -13.33 5.07
CA GLU A 56 7.55 -11.87 4.96
C GLU A 56 7.00 -11.34 3.62
N ALA A 57 7.32 -12.02 2.51
CA ALA A 57 6.82 -11.69 1.17
C ALA A 57 5.29 -11.83 1.04
N ALA A 58 4.72 -12.89 1.62
CA ALA A 58 3.28 -13.13 1.59
C ALA A 58 2.53 -12.11 2.46
N ALA A 59 3.05 -11.79 3.64
CA ALA A 59 2.50 -10.74 4.50
C ALA A 59 2.57 -9.36 3.83
N ARG A 60 3.71 -9.00 3.20
CA ARG A 60 3.86 -7.74 2.47
C ARG A 60 2.87 -7.61 1.31
N ALA A 61 2.68 -8.69 0.55
CA ALA A 61 1.65 -8.73 -0.49
C ALA A 61 0.26 -8.47 0.08
N GLY A 62 -0.08 -9.08 1.22
CA GLY A 62 -1.34 -8.86 1.91
C GLY A 62 -1.52 -7.39 2.32
N VAL A 63 -0.50 -6.79 2.94
CA VAL A 63 -0.52 -5.37 3.35
C VAL A 63 -0.79 -4.46 2.17
N ARG A 64 -0.12 -4.70 1.03
CA ARG A 64 -0.35 -3.89 -0.18
C ARG A 64 -1.76 -4.00 -0.72
N VAL A 65 -2.37 -5.19 -0.69
CA VAL A 65 -3.77 -5.36 -1.13
C VAL A 65 -4.73 -4.74 -0.11
N ALA A 66 -4.49 -4.91 1.20
CA ALA A 66 -5.31 -4.34 2.25
C ALA A 66 -5.29 -2.80 2.24
N ARG A 67 -4.15 -2.18 1.92
CA ARG A 67 -4.01 -0.72 1.74
C ARG A 67 -4.60 -0.23 0.40
N LYS A 68 -4.61 -1.08 -0.64
CA LYS A 68 -5.19 -0.74 -1.95
C LYS A 68 -6.68 -1.06 -2.00
N GLY A 69 -7.51 -0.07 -1.72
CA GLY A 69 -8.94 -0.10 -1.97
C GLY A 69 -9.66 0.96 -1.14
N GLY A 70 -10.88 1.33 -1.52
CA GLY A 70 -11.73 2.25 -0.74
C GLY A 70 -12.22 1.69 0.61
N ARG A 71 -11.58 0.63 1.12
CA ARG A 71 -11.85 -0.01 2.41
C ARG A 71 -10.59 0.18 3.26
N ASN A 72 -10.62 1.19 4.11
CA ASN A 72 -9.59 1.41 5.10
C ASN A 72 -9.70 0.30 6.16
N GLU A 73 -8.87 -0.74 6.08
CA GLU A 73 -8.90 -1.94 6.94
C GLU A 73 -7.67 -1.97 7.88
N PRO A 74 -7.55 -1.05 8.86
CA PRO A 74 -6.34 -0.89 9.68
C PRO A 74 -6.03 -2.12 10.54
N ASP A 75 -7.06 -2.79 11.06
CA ASP A 75 -6.89 -4.00 11.89
C ASP A 75 -6.28 -5.16 11.11
N LEU A 76 -6.64 -5.30 9.83
CA LEU A 76 -6.07 -6.31 8.95
C LEU A 76 -4.61 -6.01 8.64
N VAL A 77 -4.27 -4.74 8.36
CA VAL A 77 -2.88 -4.31 8.13
C VAL A 77 -2.03 -4.62 9.36
N LEU A 78 -2.52 -4.32 10.57
CA LEU A 78 -1.81 -4.60 11.81
C LEU A 78 -1.60 -6.11 12.03
N ALA A 79 -2.63 -6.93 11.76
CA ALA A 79 -2.52 -8.38 11.87
C ALA A 79 -1.52 -8.97 10.87
N LEU A 80 -1.50 -8.48 9.63
CA LEU A 80 -0.55 -8.91 8.60
C LEU A 80 0.89 -8.51 8.95
N ASN A 81 1.11 -7.29 9.44
CA ASN A 81 2.42 -6.84 9.90
C ASN A 81 2.96 -7.74 11.01
N ARG A 82 2.11 -8.09 12.00
CA ARG A 82 2.50 -9.01 13.09
C ARG A 82 2.78 -10.42 12.57
N ALA A 83 1.91 -10.97 11.72
CA ALA A 83 2.06 -12.32 11.18
C ALA A 83 3.33 -12.47 10.34
N GLY A 84 3.74 -11.43 9.61
CA GLY A 84 4.95 -11.43 8.78
C GLY A 84 6.20 -10.86 9.44
N SER A 85 6.13 -10.48 10.72
CA SER A 85 7.20 -9.73 11.41
C SER A 85 7.69 -8.51 10.63
N LEU A 86 6.77 -7.81 9.97
CA LEU A 86 7.07 -6.63 9.16
C LEU A 86 7.27 -5.42 10.06
N THR A 87 8.38 -4.72 9.87
CA THR A 87 8.51 -3.34 10.33
C THR A 87 7.68 -2.44 9.42
N ASP A 88 6.83 -1.59 10.00
CA ASP A 88 6.10 -0.60 9.22
C ASP A 88 7.07 0.49 8.76
N GLU A 89 7.74 0.27 7.63
CA GLU A 89 8.66 1.25 7.03
C GLU A 89 7.96 2.58 6.73
N SER A 90 6.63 2.56 6.54
CA SER A 90 5.85 3.78 6.34
C SER A 90 5.56 4.57 7.62
N GLN A 91 5.99 4.10 8.79
CA GLN A 91 6.00 4.88 10.03
C GLN A 91 7.42 5.33 10.44
N ALA A 92 8.45 5.02 9.65
CA ALA A 92 9.83 5.09 10.11
C ALA A 92 10.49 6.48 9.98
N LEU A 93 9.96 7.41 9.18
CA LEU A 93 10.59 8.73 9.02
C LEU A 93 10.21 9.67 10.16
N THR A 94 11.20 10.19 10.87
CA THR A 94 11.02 11.28 11.84
C THR A 94 10.86 12.63 11.13
N ASP A 95 10.34 13.65 11.83
CA ASP A 95 10.22 15.00 11.26
C ASP A 95 11.60 15.55 10.84
N GLU A 96 12.65 15.26 11.62
CA GLU A 96 14.03 15.63 11.31
C GLU A 96 14.52 15.01 9.99
N GLU A 97 14.18 13.75 9.72
CA GLU A 97 14.54 13.08 8.49
C GLU A 97 13.76 13.61 7.28
N ILE A 98 12.47 13.93 7.46
CA ILE A 98 11.67 14.60 6.43
C ILE A 98 12.31 15.95 6.08
N HIS A 99 12.69 16.75 7.08
CA HIS A 99 13.32 18.05 6.86
C HIS A 99 14.67 17.92 6.15
N ARG A 100 15.50 16.95 6.53
CA ARG A 100 16.77 16.65 5.86
C ARG A 100 16.56 16.27 4.39
N ILE A 101 15.60 15.40 4.09
CA ILE A 101 15.28 15.02 2.71
C ILE A 101 14.78 16.25 1.93
N ALA A 102 13.93 17.08 2.52
CA ALA A 102 13.44 18.30 1.88
C ALA A 102 14.57 19.29 1.55
N TYR A 103 15.57 19.41 2.43
CA TYR A 103 16.79 20.17 2.13
C TYR A 103 17.57 19.53 0.96
N ASP A 104 17.73 18.21 0.95
CA ASP A 104 18.44 17.50 -0.12
C ASP A 104 17.78 17.64 -1.49
N VAL A 105 16.45 17.75 -1.54
CA VAL A 105 15.68 17.98 -2.78
C VAL A 105 16.10 19.27 -3.49
N THR A 106 16.66 20.27 -2.79
CA THR A 106 17.20 21.49 -3.43
C THR A 106 18.34 21.21 -4.41
N ARG A 107 19.00 20.07 -4.28
CA ARG A 107 20.07 19.58 -5.17
C ARG A 107 19.55 18.58 -6.21
N GLY A 108 18.24 18.35 -6.24
CA GLY A 108 17.58 17.44 -7.16
C GLY A 108 17.51 17.97 -8.59
N ASP A 109 17.36 17.06 -9.54
CA ASP A 109 17.14 17.37 -10.95
C ASP A 109 15.64 17.24 -11.27
N PRO A 110 14.94 18.35 -11.58
CA PRO A 110 13.51 18.32 -11.86
C PRO A 110 13.14 17.53 -13.12
N ALA A 111 14.03 17.49 -14.14
CA ALA A 111 13.78 16.69 -15.33
C ALA A 111 13.82 15.19 -15.01
N ARG A 112 14.74 14.76 -14.14
CA ARG A 112 14.74 13.39 -13.61
C ARG A 112 13.51 13.09 -12.75
N GLY A 113 13.05 14.06 -11.97
CA GLY A 113 11.82 13.95 -11.19
C GLY A 113 10.58 13.71 -12.07
N GLU A 114 10.46 14.45 -13.17
CA GLU A 114 9.38 14.26 -14.14
C GLU A 114 9.43 12.85 -14.77
N LEU A 115 10.61 12.36 -15.14
CA LEU A 115 10.78 11.00 -15.67
C LEU A 115 10.32 9.92 -14.69
N VAL A 116 10.48 10.13 -13.38
CA VAL A 116 9.96 9.24 -12.34
C VAL A 116 8.44 9.35 -12.24
N TYR A 117 7.90 10.57 -12.17
CA TYR A 117 6.47 10.83 -12.06
C TYR A 117 5.65 10.18 -13.20
N ARG A 118 6.22 10.17 -14.42
CA ARG A 118 5.58 9.62 -15.62
C ARG A 118 5.64 8.09 -15.71
N ARG A 119 6.33 7.39 -14.80
CA ARG A 119 6.36 5.91 -14.78
C ARG A 119 4.99 5.36 -14.42
N LYS A 120 4.40 4.58 -15.33
CA LYS A 120 3.08 3.99 -15.12
C LYS A 120 3.08 3.01 -13.95
N GLU A 121 4.21 2.38 -13.69
CA GLU A 121 4.40 1.40 -12.62
C GLU A 121 4.28 2.04 -11.23
N LEU A 122 4.64 3.32 -11.09
CA LEU A 122 4.48 4.10 -9.85
C LEU A 122 3.07 4.70 -9.71
N GLY A 123 2.31 4.77 -10.79
CA GLY A 123 0.89 5.12 -10.76
C GLY A 123 0.55 6.61 -10.59
N CYS A 124 1.53 7.50 -10.39
CA CYS A 124 1.30 8.94 -10.17
C CYS A 124 0.50 9.58 -11.33
N ILE A 125 1.01 9.43 -12.56
CA ILE A 125 0.38 9.98 -13.77
C ILE A 125 -0.94 9.31 -14.16
N VAL A 126 -1.24 8.13 -13.58
CA VAL A 126 -2.51 7.43 -13.84
C VAL A 126 -3.67 8.15 -13.17
N CYS A 127 -3.43 8.77 -12.00
CA CYS A 127 -4.46 9.48 -11.25
C CYS A 127 -4.39 11.00 -11.43
N HIS A 128 -3.18 11.56 -11.51
CA HIS A 128 -2.93 13.00 -11.54
C HIS A 128 -2.36 13.47 -12.88
N ALA A 129 -2.73 14.67 -13.30
CA ALA A 129 -2.19 15.33 -14.48
C ALA A 129 -1.09 16.34 -14.10
N ILE A 130 -0.23 16.68 -15.06
CA ILE A 130 0.58 17.89 -15.05
C ILE A 130 0.27 18.67 -16.33
N GLY A 131 -0.31 19.86 -16.19
CA GLY A 131 -0.67 20.70 -17.33
C GLY A 131 -1.71 20.03 -18.23
N GLY A 132 -2.64 19.27 -17.64
CA GLY A 132 -3.66 18.49 -18.33
C GLY A 132 -3.19 17.14 -18.90
N ALA A 133 -1.88 16.82 -18.83
CA ALA A 133 -1.36 15.54 -19.29
C ALA A 133 -1.31 14.50 -18.16
N GLY A 134 -2.26 13.54 -18.19
CA GLY A 134 -2.35 12.44 -17.22
C GLY A 134 -3.81 12.10 -16.88
N GLY A 135 -4.00 11.39 -15.77
CA GLY A 135 -5.32 11.08 -15.22
C GLY A 135 -6.03 12.30 -14.63
N LYS A 136 -7.35 12.18 -14.47
CA LYS A 136 -8.21 13.21 -13.87
C LYS A 136 -8.95 12.71 -12.62
N VAL A 137 -8.41 11.68 -11.97
CA VAL A 137 -8.99 11.12 -10.75
C VAL A 137 -8.66 12.03 -9.57
N GLY A 138 -7.42 12.50 -9.50
CA GLY A 138 -6.97 13.52 -8.55
C GLY A 138 -6.75 14.88 -9.23
N PRO A 139 -6.46 15.93 -8.44
CA PRO A 139 -6.17 17.27 -8.95
C PRO A 139 -4.92 17.29 -9.85
N ASP A 140 -4.88 18.28 -10.73
CA ASP A 140 -3.69 18.59 -11.54
C ASP A 140 -2.57 19.14 -10.64
N MET A 141 -1.34 18.67 -10.87
CA MET A 141 -0.17 18.97 -10.08
C MET A 141 0.60 20.22 -10.55
N THR A 142 0.13 20.92 -11.59
CA THR A 142 0.76 22.16 -12.09
C THR A 142 0.99 23.21 -11.00
N SER A 143 0.08 23.36 -10.03
CA SER A 143 0.20 24.37 -8.97
C SER A 143 0.94 23.88 -7.73
N LEU A 144 1.33 22.60 -7.65
CA LEU A 144 1.84 21.99 -6.42
C LEU A 144 3.04 22.76 -5.84
N GLY A 145 4.00 23.13 -6.70
CA GLY A 145 5.21 23.85 -6.28
C GLY A 145 4.97 25.27 -5.75
N ALA A 146 3.79 25.85 -6.01
CA ALA A 146 3.40 27.15 -5.46
C ALA A 146 2.54 27.02 -4.19
N SER A 147 1.79 25.92 -4.06
CA SER A 147 0.81 25.73 -2.97
C SER A 147 1.33 24.94 -1.77
N ALA A 148 2.44 24.21 -1.92
CA ALA A 148 2.96 23.30 -0.89
C ALA A 148 4.42 23.60 -0.55
N VAL A 149 4.75 23.56 0.74
CA VAL A 149 6.14 23.55 1.21
C VAL A 149 6.77 22.18 0.96
N THR A 150 8.08 22.14 0.70
CA THR A 150 8.80 20.92 0.31
C THR A 150 8.63 19.79 1.34
N ASP A 151 8.70 20.09 2.63
CA ASP A 151 8.53 19.12 3.72
C ASP A 151 7.17 18.40 3.63
N TYR A 152 6.11 19.14 3.32
CA TYR A 152 4.78 18.57 3.12
C TYR A 152 4.73 17.64 1.91
N ILE A 153 5.42 17.98 0.81
CA ILE A 153 5.51 17.13 -0.38
C ILE A 153 6.28 15.85 -0.06
N VAL A 154 7.42 15.95 0.63
CA VAL A 154 8.22 14.79 1.06
C VAL A 154 7.41 13.87 1.96
N GLU A 155 6.73 14.42 2.96
CA GLU A 155 5.82 13.67 3.84
C GLU A 155 4.71 12.98 3.04
N SER A 156 4.03 13.72 2.15
CA SER A 156 2.91 13.18 1.37
C SER A 156 3.33 12.06 0.41
N VAL A 157 4.57 12.09 -0.10
CA VAL A 157 5.09 11.06 -1.01
C VAL A 157 5.61 9.84 -0.26
N LEU A 158 6.37 10.04 0.82
CA LEU A 158 7.05 8.96 1.54
C LEU A 158 6.21 8.37 2.68
N VAL A 159 5.29 9.16 3.23
CA VAL A 159 4.48 8.85 4.42
C VAL A 159 3.02 9.31 4.22
N PRO A 160 2.33 8.89 3.13
CA PRO A 160 1.04 9.45 2.70
C PRO A 160 -0.12 9.35 3.70
N ASN A 161 0.01 8.54 4.76
CA ASN A 161 -1.01 8.32 5.79
C ASN A 161 -0.55 8.76 7.20
N ARG A 162 0.45 9.65 7.31
CA ARG A 162 0.98 10.10 8.62
C ARG A 162 -0.04 10.88 9.45
N LYS A 163 -1.04 11.50 8.81
CA LYS A 163 -2.03 12.39 9.43
C LYS A 163 -3.44 12.01 9.00
#